data_AF-A0A1G5ZQ28-F1
#
_entry.id   AF-A0A1G5ZQ28-F1
#
_cell.length_a   1.000
_cell.length_b   1.000
_cell.length_c   1.000
_cell.angle_alpha   90.00
_cell.angle_beta   90.00
_cell.angle_gamma   90.00
#
_symmetry.space_group_name_H-M   'P 1'
#
loop_
_entity.id
_entity.type
_entity.pdbx_description
1 polymer ?
#
loop_
_entity_poly.entity_id
_entity_poly.type
_entity_poly.pdbx_seq_one_letter_code
_entity_poly.pdbx_strand_id
1 'polypeptide(L)'
;MFEDMPEIMKLINYADIYTDLFYLKNQKLMVRVAKFEDVPDNYLDADSFLASRWGLVFLDSDFNKVGEMELTPDRFNGRNIFGDHEGIWISTDHPENPDMSEDFLRFRLITVKQ
;
A
#
# COMPACT_ATOMS: atom_id res chain seq x y z
N MET A 1 19.12 -27.03 -11.51
CA MET A 1 18.77 -26.03 -10.48
C MET A 1 18.35 -24.80 -11.27
N PHE A 2 17.17 -24.26 -11.00
CA PHE A 2 16.50 -23.28 -11.88
C PHE A 2 17.35 -22.00 -12.04
N GLU A 3 18.03 -21.87 -13.17
CA GLU A 3 18.90 -20.72 -13.51
C GLU A 3 18.12 -19.39 -13.49
N ASP A 4 16.81 -19.46 -13.71
CA ASP A 4 15.90 -18.31 -13.75
C ASP A 4 15.38 -17.86 -12.39
N MET A 5 15.70 -18.56 -11.29
CA MET A 5 15.17 -18.22 -9.95
C MET A 5 15.46 -16.77 -9.52
N PRO A 6 16.65 -16.21 -9.75
CA PRO A 6 16.90 -14.80 -9.41
C PRO A 6 15.96 -13.84 -10.13
N GLU A 7 15.66 -14.10 -11.41
CA GLU A 7 14.79 -13.25 -12.23
C GLU A 7 13.31 -13.42 -11.85
N ILE A 8 12.88 -14.64 -11.52
CA ILE A 8 11.55 -14.91 -10.97
C ILE A 8 11.36 -14.21 -9.61
N MET A 9 12.35 -14.32 -8.72
CA MET A 9 12.28 -13.64 -7.41
C MET A 9 12.25 -12.13 -7.56
N LYS A 10 12.96 -11.57 -8.55
CA LYS A 10 12.91 -10.15 -8.88
C LYS A 10 11.50 -9.73 -9.31
N LEU A 11 10.86 -10.49 -10.20
CA LEU A 11 9.48 -10.20 -10.64
C LEU A 11 8.46 -10.33 -9.51
N ILE A 12 8.61 -11.31 -8.62
CA ILE A 12 7.71 -11.50 -7.49
C ILE A 12 7.84 -10.36 -6.46
N ASN A 13 9.07 -9.92 -6.19
CA ASN A 13 9.33 -8.95 -5.12
C ASN A 13 9.19 -7.50 -5.56
N TYR A 14 9.39 -7.18 -6.85
CA TYR A 14 9.50 -5.80 -7.35
C TYR A 14 8.52 -5.48 -8.49
N ALA A 15 7.34 -6.09 -8.48
CA ALA A 15 6.29 -5.76 -9.42
C ALA A 15 5.23 -4.84 -8.80
N ASP A 16 4.71 -3.94 -9.62
CA ASP A 16 3.49 -3.21 -9.32
C ASP A 16 2.32 -4.18 -9.23
N ILE A 17 1.64 -4.18 -8.08
CA ILE A 17 0.56 -5.12 -7.80
C ILE A 17 -0.59 -4.44 -7.06
N TYR A 18 -1.79 -4.97 -7.25
CA TYR A 18 -2.87 -4.73 -6.29
C TYR A 18 -2.80 -5.77 -5.18
N THR A 19 -2.88 -5.33 -3.93
CA THR A 19 -2.79 -6.21 -2.75
C THR A 19 -4.19 -6.46 -2.19
N ASP A 20 -4.83 -5.43 -1.66
CA ASP A 20 -6.03 -5.55 -0.84
C ASP A 20 -7.27 -4.99 -1.55
N LEU A 21 -8.44 -5.37 -1.04
CA LEU A 21 -9.72 -4.88 -1.46
C LEU A 21 -10.63 -4.71 -0.24
N PHE A 22 -11.09 -3.49 -0.01
CA PHE A 22 -11.99 -3.15 1.08
C PHE A 22 -13.34 -2.67 0.55
N TYR A 23 -14.41 -2.96 1.28
CA TYR A 23 -15.73 -2.40 1.00
C TYR A 23 -16.14 -1.45 2.12
N LEU A 24 -16.21 -0.16 1.78
CA LEU A 24 -16.66 0.91 2.67
C LEU A 24 -18.19 0.99 2.61
N LYS A 25 -18.84 0.22 3.47
CA LYS A 25 -20.30 0.01 3.45
C LYS A 25 -21.11 1.31 3.52
N ASN A 26 -20.68 2.27 4.34
CA ASN A 26 -21.42 3.52 4.54
C ASN A 26 -21.37 4.43 3.31
N GLN A 27 -20.29 4.35 2.53
CA GLN A 27 -20.08 5.11 1.31
C GLN A 27 -20.48 4.32 0.06
N LYS A 28 -20.73 3.02 0.20
CA LYS A 28 -20.96 2.07 -0.90
C LYS A 28 -19.83 2.11 -1.93
N LEU A 29 -18.60 2.23 -1.46
CA LEU A 29 -17.40 2.25 -2.29
C LEU A 29 -16.56 1.00 -2.05
N MET A 30 -15.92 0.53 -3.12
CA MET A 30 -14.83 -0.42 -3.03
C MET A 30 -13.50 0.33 -3.11
N VAL A 31 -12.51 -0.10 -2.33
CA VAL A 31 -11.17 0.49 -2.32
C VAL A 31 -10.16 -0.60 -2.62
N ARG A 32 -9.45 -0.46 -3.74
CA ARG A 32 -8.31 -1.32 -4.10
C ARG A 32 -7.01 -0.66 -3.66
N VAL A 33 -6.16 -1.42 -2.98
CA VAL A 33 -4.83 -0.97 -2.61
C VAL A 33 -3.86 -1.36 -3.71
N ALA A 34 -3.13 -0.38 -4.22
CA ALA A 34 -2.05 -0.55 -5.18
C ALA A 34 -0.71 -0.37 -4.46
N LYS A 35 0.23 -1.25 -4.76
CA LYS A 35 1.62 -1.20 -4.33
C LYS A 35 2.48 -1.03 -5.57
N PHE A 36 3.38 -0.07 -5.53
CA PHE A 36 4.37 0.20 -6.56
C PHE A 36 5.74 -0.08 -5.98
N GLU A 37 6.57 -0.81 -6.71
CA GLU A 37 7.92 -1.16 -6.26
C GLU A 37 8.95 -0.62 -7.23
N ASP A 38 9.91 0.10 -6.69
CA ASP A 38 11.10 0.44 -7.45
C ASP A 38 12.04 -0.77 -7.44
N VAL A 39 12.43 -1.22 -8.63
CA VAL A 39 13.37 -2.33 -8.79
C VAL A 39 14.76 -1.84 -8.41
N PRO A 40 15.41 -2.36 -7.35
CA PRO A 40 16.74 -1.93 -6.98
C PRO A 40 17.76 -2.33 -8.04
N ASP A 41 18.73 -1.46 -8.29
CA ASP A 41 19.86 -1.71 -9.21
C ASP A 41 20.72 -2.90 -8.74
N ASN A 42 20.73 -3.18 -7.43
CA ASN A 42 21.42 -4.30 -6.80
C ASN A 42 20.43 -5.20 -6.05
N TYR A 43 20.13 -6.38 -6.59
CA TYR A 43 19.17 -7.34 -6.02
C TYR A 43 19.63 -8.00 -4.71
N LEU A 44 20.90 -7.82 -4.33
CA LEU A 44 21.45 -8.28 -3.04
C LEU A 44 21.14 -7.31 -1.90
N ASP A 45 20.67 -6.08 -2.19
CA ASP A 45 20.14 -5.14 -1.22
C ASP A 45 18.71 -5.57 -0.83
N ALA A 46 18.61 -6.64 -0.05
CA ALA A 46 17.35 -7.20 0.44
C ALA A 46 16.60 -6.28 1.43
N ASP A 47 17.20 -5.15 1.82
CA ASP A 47 16.58 -4.08 2.63
C ASP A 47 15.67 -3.15 1.82
N SER A 48 15.35 -3.53 0.57
CA SER A 48 14.39 -2.86 -0.33
C SER A 48 12.97 -2.68 0.21
N PHE A 49 12.68 -3.10 1.45
CA PHE A 49 11.44 -2.87 2.19
C PHE A 49 10.99 -1.40 2.14
N LEU A 50 11.93 -0.47 2.00
CA LEU A 50 11.75 0.98 2.13
C LEU A 50 11.25 1.71 0.87
N ALA A 51 11.28 1.09 -0.31
CA ALA A 51 11.00 1.79 -1.58
C ALA A 51 9.53 1.69 -2.04
N SER A 52 8.69 0.92 -1.36
CA SER A 52 7.33 0.67 -1.84
C SER A 52 6.47 1.93 -1.73
N ARG A 53 5.98 2.44 -2.86
CA ARG A 53 4.94 3.47 -2.90
C ARG A 53 3.57 2.82 -2.90
N TRP A 54 2.57 3.52 -2.41
CA TRP A 54 1.24 2.96 -2.20
C TRP A 54 0.17 3.89 -2.71
N GLY A 55 -0.95 3.32 -3.17
CA GLY A 55 -2.09 4.08 -3.64
C GLY A 55 -3.42 3.40 -3.29
N LEU A 56 -4.47 4.19 -3.31
CA LEU A 56 -5.85 3.76 -3.14
C LEU A 56 -6.62 4.10 -4.41
N VAL A 57 -7.33 3.12 -4.96
CA VAL A 57 -8.26 3.30 -6.08
C VAL A 57 -9.67 3.09 -5.56
N PHE A 58 -10.52 4.09 -5.71
CA PHE A 58 -11.91 4.07 -5.26
C PHE A 58 -12.83 3.74 -6.42
N LEU A 59 -13.70 2.75 -6.21
CA LEU A 59 -14.65 2.25 -7.20
C LEU A 59 -16.08 2.39 -6.68
N ASP A 60 -17.02 2.72 -7.56
CA ASP A 60 -18.45 2.66 -7.26
C ASP A 60 -18.98 1.21 -7.24
N SER A 61 -20.29 1.06 -7.02
CA SER A 61 -20.97 -0.25 -6.99
C SER A 61 -20.99 -0.98 -8.33
N ASP A 62 -20.74 -0.28 -9.44
CA ASP A 62 -20.67 -0.82 -10.79
C ASP A 62 -19.20 -1.05 -11.22
N PHE A 63 -18.26 -0.94 -10.28
CA PHE A 63 -16.82 -1.09 -10.45
C PHE A 63 -16.15 0.00 -11.32
N ASN A 64 -16.82 1.13 -11.56
CA ASN A 64 -16.18 2.26 -12.24
C ASN A 64 -15.25 2.99 -11.27
N LYS A 65 -14.08 3.41 -11.76
CA LYS A 65 -13.16 4.26 -10.98
C LYS A 65 -13.80 5.63 -10.75
N VAL A 66 -14.03 5.97 -9.49
CA VAL A 66 -14.55 7.28 -9.06
C VAL A 66 -13.49 8.18 -8.45
N GLY A 67 -12.31 7.65 -8.12
CA GLY A 67 -11.18 8.43 -7.63
C GLY A 67 -9.95 7.59 -7.37
N GLU A 68 -8.83 8.27 -7.14
CA GLU A 68 -7.58 7.65 -6.69
C GLU A 68 -6.76 8.60 -5.82
N MET A 69 -5.90 8.04 -5.00
CA MET A 69 -4.98 8.77 -4.12
C MET A 69 -3.67 8.02 -4.03
N GLU A 70 -2.55 8.70 -4.30
CA GLU A 70 -1.22 8.20 -3.95
C GLU A 70 -0.92 8.59 -2.48
N LEU A 71 -0.33 7.66 -1.74
CA LEU A 71 0.10 7.87 -0.37
C LEU A 71 1.53 8.44 -0.37
N THR A 72 1.81 9.35 0.55
CA THR A 72 3.14 9.93 0.69
C THR A 72 4.13 8.85 1.13
N PRO A 73 5.17 8.55 0.34
CA PRO A 73 5.98 7.34 0.52
C PRO A 73 6.78 7.33 1.83
N ASP A 74 7.25 8.49 2.30
CA ASP A 74 8.02 8.63 3.55
C ASP A 74 7.16 8.58 4.83
N ARG A 75 5.83 8.51 4.71
CA ARG A 75 4.90 8.68 5.84
C ARG A 75 4.05 7.47 6.18
N PHE A 76 3.86 6.56 5.24
CA PHE A 76 2.90 5.47 5.40
C PHE A 76 3.54 4.11 5.14
N ASN A 77 3.16 3.14 5.95
CA ASN A 77 3.49 1.74 5.72
C ASN A 77 2.23 1.02 5.24
N GLY A 78 2.08 0.94 3.91
CA GLY A 78 0.90 0.35 3.28
C GLY A 78 0.79 -1.17 3.43
N ARG A 79 1.80 -1.86 3.99
CA ARG A 79 1.69 -3.29 4.36
C ARG A 79 0.70 -3.50 5.52
N ASN A 80 0.52 -2.46 6.35
CA ASN A 80 -0.39 -2.47 7.48
C ASN A 80 -1.56 -1.53 7.18
N ILE A 81 -2.53 -2.02 6.41
CA ILE A 81 -3.73 -1.31 5.99
C ILE A 81 -4.98 -2.14 6.29
N PHE A 82 -6.04 -1.49 6.76
CA PHE A 82 -7.34 -2.14 6.94
C PHE A 82 -8.49 -1.16 6.71
N GLY A 83 -9.65 -1.66 6.31
CA GLY A 83 -10.87 -0.88 6.15
C GLY A 83 -11.94 -1.26 7.16
N ASP A 84 -12.68 -0.27 7.64
CA ASP A 84 -13.85 -0.47 8.50
C ASP A 84 -15.00 0.49 8.12
N HIS A 85 -15.96 0.68 9.04
CA HIS A 85 -17.11 1.53 8.84
C HIS A 85 -16.80 3.04 8.87
N GLU A 86 -15.65 3.44 9.40
CA GLU A 86 -15.19 4.83 9.44
C GLU A 86 -14.39 5.19 8.18
N GLY A 87 -13.63 4.25 7.63
CA GLY A 87 -12.87 4.45 6.40
C GLY A 87 -11.72 3.46 6.23
N ILE A 88 -10.62 3.94 5.64
CA ILE A 88 -9.38 3.17 5.46
C ILE A 88 -8.34 3.66 6.47
N TRP A 89 -7.85 2.75 7.31
CA TRP A 89 -6.78 2.98 8.26
C TRP A 89 -5.46 2.51 7.69
N ILE A 90 -4.45 3.38 7.71
CA ILE A 90 -3.11 3.09 7.17
C ILE A 90 -2.07 3.39 8.22
N SER A 91 -1.15 2.46 8.45
CA SER A 91 -0.08 2.64 9.41
C SER A 91 0.81 3.82 9.03
N THR A 92 1.19 4.61 10.02
CA THR A 92 2.18 5.69 9.88
C THR A 92 3.57 5.25 10.29
N ASP A 93 3.78 3.96 10.56
CA ASP A 93 5.04 3.41 11.08
C ASP A 93 5.98 3.09 9.92
N HIS A 94 6.26 4.12 9.14
CA HIS A 94 7.27 4.12 8.10
C HIS A 94 8.62 4.53 8.70
N PRO A 95 9.73 3.84 8.41
CA PRO A 95 11.05 4.14 9.00
C PRO A 95 11.54 5.57 8.77
N GLU A 96 11.15 6.18 7.65
CA GLU A 96 11.50 7.57 7.33
C GLU A 96 10.52 8.60 7.90
N ASN A 97 9.42 8.17 8.53
CA ASN A 97 8.49 9.10 9.12
C ASN A 97 9.10 9.67 10.41
N PRO A 98 9.37 10.98 10.52
CA PRO A 98 10.02 11.58 11.70
C PRO A 98 9.21 11.42 12.99
N ASP A 99 7.90 11.15 12.88
CA ASP A 99 7.03 10.91 14.03
C ASP A 99 7.02 9.44 14.48
N MET A 100 7.68 8.53 13.75
CA MET A 100 7.68 7.09 14.02
C MET A 100 8.30 6.77 15.39
N SER A 101 7.70 5.80 16.08
CA SER A 101 8.16 5.34 17.39
C SER A 101 7.78 3.87 17.52
N GLU A 102 8.77 3.02 17.80
CA GLU A 102 8.60 1.58 17.92
C GLU A 102 7.67 1.17 19.09
N ASP A 103 7.49 2.05 20.08
CA ASP A 103 6.62 1.81 21.24
C ASP A 103 5.13 1.98 20.93
N PHE A 104 4.78 2.57 19.77
CA PHE A 104 3.40 2.87 19.42
C PHE A 104 3.07 2.39 18.01
N LEU A 105 2.06 1.53 17.91
CA LEU A 105 1.42 1.21 16.65
C LEU A 105 0.44 2.33 16.29
N ARG A 106 0.71 3.07 15.19
CA ARG A 106 -0.09 4.24 14.82
C ARG A 106 -0.70 4.11 13.44
N PHE A 107 -1.95 4.56 13.33
CA PHE A 107 -2.69 4.58 12.08
C PHE A 107 -3.30 5.96 11.84
N ARG A 108 -3.39 6.34 10.56
CA ARG A 108 -4.17 7.48 10.10
C ARG A 108 -5.42 6.98 9.37
N LEU A 109 -6.56 7.57 9.71
CA LEU A 109 -7.82 7.35 9.03
C LEU A 109 -7.93 8.21 7.76
N ILE A 110 -8.24 7.57 6.65
CA ILE A 110 -8.66 8.20 5.39
C ILE A 110 -10.17 8.02 5.26
N THR A 111 -10.89 9.14 5.34
CA THR A 111 -12.34 9.20 5.15
C THR A 111 -12.68 9.68 3.75
N VAL A 112 -13.72 9.11 3.15
CA VAL A 112 -14.31 9.66 1.93
C VAL A 112 -15.46 10.58 2.31
N LYS A 113 -15.35 11.87 1.96
CA LYS A 113 -16.44 12.85 2.12
C LYS A 113 -17.45 12.66 0.99
N GLN A 114 -18.73 12.61 1.35
CA GLN A 114 -19.86 12.64 0.41
C GLN A 114 -20.21 14.09 0.06
#